data_AF-A0A0G3GQJ7-F1
#
_entry.id   AF-A0A0G3GQJ7-F1
#
_cell.length_a   1.000
_cell.length_b   1.000
_cell.length_c   1.000
_cell.angle_alpha   90.00
_cell.angle_beta   90.00
_cell.angle_gamma   90.00
#
_symmetry.space_group_name_H-M   'P 1'
#
loop_
_entity.id
_entity.type
_entity.pdbx_description
1 polymer ?
#
loop_
_entity_poly.entity_id
_entity_poly.type
_entity_poly.pdbx_seq_one_letter_code
_entity_poly.pdbx_strand_id
1 'polypeptide(L)'
;MLGEIKEKVGAEVVNCLMGRTDEEILKFFRFAAGFARKYAISYELEGPMYLVLDNSIVQSFKHRVKDSNRNLQALSYVTFTRFVTGWSDRETYLAVTPAALYEHMGRRGGITNEEVLGALEELQKYFVNTGLRISWVGFNSMEELVGRLAAIHADDIYLTNYFREIEARDWRTDLKAPFGVKIPLGIAYREIPDNLPLKYFSPWYVKFVLASRIERSIIRDSQHDPDARPIGSGELSDALADLNEFNRKGALSGLGDIDMLQICDGSRQYRDRAGFVLVGQTFDRDLDEVLRYRHSYVESKGVEFGTPHAEQQVKDMVNFMFSRPFAEHEKRADWIRPRLKDFVDVIADGCRYAVRK
;
A
#
# COMPACT_ATOMS: atom_id res chain seq x y z
N MET A 1 28.80 17.74 5.47
CA MET A 1 27.72 17.14 4.67
C MET A 1 26.62 16.49 5.52
N LEU A 2 26.74 15.27 6.06
CA LEU A 2 25.62 14.68 6.83
C LEU A 2 25.27 15.47 8.10
N GLY A 3 26.25 16.01 8.83
CA GLY A 3 26.00 16.88 9.99
C GLY A 3 25.16 18.13 9.67
N GLU A 4 25.47 18.84 8.59
CA GLU A 4 24.70 20.01 8.14
C GLU A 4 23.27 19.63 7.73
N ILE A 5 23.09 18.46 7.10
CA ILE A 5 21.76 17.94 6.75
C ILE A 5 20.93 17.71 8.02
N LYS A 6 21.53 17.12 9.07
CA LYS A 6 20.85 16.88 10.35
C LYS A 6 20.39 18.17 11.01
N GLU A 7 21.27 19.16 11.09
CA GLU A 7 20.95 20.46 11.69
C GLU A 7 19.82 21.15 10.93
N LYS A 8 19.89 21.14 9.60
CA LYS A 8 18.85 21.70 8.74
C LYS A 8 17.50 21.01 8.94
N VAL A 9 17.47 19.68 8.92
CA VAL A 9 16.22 18.92 9.11
C VAL A 9 15.67 19.12 10.52
N GLY A 10 16.52 19.10 11.55
CA GLY A 10 16.11 19.38 12.93
C GLY A 10 15.47 20.77 13.07
N ALA A 11 16.09 21.79 12.49
CA ALA A 11 15.54 23.15 12.47
C ALA A 11 14.22 23.24 11.67
N GLU A 12 14.12 22.58 10.51
CA GLU A 12 12.87 22.49 9.73
C GLU A 12 11.74 21.87 10.54
N VAL A 13 12.01 20.78 11.26
CA VAL A 13 11.04 20.10 12.13
C VAL A 13 10.58 21.03 13.25
N VAL A 14 11.51 21.67 13.97
CA VAL A 14 11.17 22.63 15.03
C VAL A 14 10.26 23.73 14.48
N ASN A 15 10.68 24.39 13.40
CA ASN A 15 9.99 25.54 12.85
C ASN A 15 8.57 25.20 12.36
N CYS A 16 8.37 24.03 11.74
CA CYS A 16 7.05 23.65 11.23
C CYS A 16 6.09 23.15 12.34
N LEU A 17 6.61 22.81 13.52
CA LEU A 17 5.85 22.34 14.66
C LEU A 17 5.64 23.38 15.76
N MET A 18 6.29 24.54 15.72
CA MET A 18 6.08 25.59 16.71
C MET A 18 4.59 25.97 16.82
N GLY A 19 4.07 25.97 18.05
CA GLY A 19 2.67 26.30 18.34
C GLY A 19 1.66 25.18 18.04
N ARG A 20 2.11 23.98 17.65
CA ARG A 20 1.28 22.77 17.56
C ARG A 20 1.09 22.15 18.94
N THR A 21 0.01 21.39 19.12
CA THR A 21 -0.20 20.63 20.37
C THR A 21 0.70 19.40 20.44
N ASP A 22 0.92 18.87 21.65
CA ASP A 22 1.67 17.62 21.87
C ASP A 22 1.10 16.44 21.06
N GLU A 23 -0.22 16.37 20.92
CA GLU A 23 -0.90 15.34 20.13
C GLU A 23 -0.58 15.47 18.64
N GLU A 24 -0.62 16.70 18.10
CA GLU A 24 -0.23 16.98 16.72
C GLU A 24 1.24 16.65 16.47
N ILE A 25 2.13 17.02 17.40
CA ILE A 25 3.56 16.73 17.31
C ILE A 25 3.82 15.21 17.31
N LEU A 26 3.15 14.47 18.20
CA LEU A 26 3.25 13.01 18.23
C LEU A 26 2.72 12.37 16.94
N LYS A 27 1.60 12.89 16.42
CA LYS A 27 1.01 12.41 15.15
C LYS A 27 1.95 12.66 13.97
N PHE A 28 2.56 13.84 13.90
CA PHE A 28 3.58 14.17 12.90
C PHE A 28 4.75 13.19 12.96
N PHE A 29 5.31 12.97 14.16
CA PHE A 29 6.44 12.07 14.36
C PHE A 29 6.10 10.65 13.88
N ARG A 30 4.93 10.13 14.28
CA ARG A 30 4.47 8.79 13.88
C ARG A 30 4.35 8.64 12.37
N PHE A 31 3.79 9.63 11.68
CA PHE A 31 3.70 9.59 10.22
C PHE A 31 5.07 9.65 9.54
N ALA A 32 5.92 10.62 9.90
CA ALA A 32 7.24 10.78 9.29
C ALA A 32 8.13 9.53 9.53
N ALA A 33 8.15 9.01 10.76
CA ALA A 33 8.89 7.80 11.10
C ALA A 33 8.29 6.55 10.43
N GLY A 34 6.96 6.48 10.30
CA GLY A 34 6.25 5.38 9.63
C GLY A 34 6.66 5.26 8.16
N PHE A 35 6.58 6.35 7.40
CA PHE A 35 7.03 6.36 6.00
C PHE A 35 8.52 6.00 5.87
N ALA A 36 9.38 6.55 6.73
CA ALA A 36 10.81 6.25 6.71
C ALA A 36 11.09 4.75 6.99
N ARG A 37 10.36 4.14 7.93
CA ARG A 37 10.44 2.69 8.20
C ARG A 37 10.02 1.88 6.99
N LYS A 38 8.89 2.20 6.37
CA LYS A 38 8.38 1.48 5.19
C LYS A 38 9.36 1.53 4.01
N TYR A 39 9.92 2.72 3.77
CA TYR A 39 10.98 2.92 2.78
C TYR A 39 12.22 2.07 3.10
N ALA A 40 12.66 2.04 4.37
CA ALA A 40 13.81 1.26 4.80
C ALA A 40 13.58 -0.27 4.73
N ILE A 41 12.36 -0.76 4.94
CA ILE A 41 12.05 -2.19 4.71
C ILE A 41 12.11 -2.49 3.21
N SER A 42 11.63 -1.58 2.36
CA SER A 42 11.68 -1.74 0.90
C SER A 42 13.10 -1.74 0.32
N TYR A 43 14.09 -1.31 1.11
CA TYR A 43 15.51 -1.33 0.74
C TYR A 43 16.05 -2.74 0.51
N GLU A 44 15.37 -3.75 1.04
CA GLU A 44 15.68 -5.16 0.82
C GLU A 44 15.64 -5.54 -0.67
N LEU A 45 14.78 -4.90 -1.47
CA LEU A 45 14.65 -5.14 -2.92
C LEU A 45 15.62 -4.26 -3.72
N GLU A 46 16.00 -4.66 -4.94
CA GLU A 46 16.98 -3.94 -5.78
C GLU A 46 16.38 -2.87 -6.69
N GLY A 47 17.16 -1.83 -7.01
CA GLY A 47 16.85 -0.85 -8.05
C GLY A 47 16.36 0.51 -7.53
N PRO A 48 16.08 1.47 -8.43
CA PRO A 48 15.47 2.74 -8.06
C PRO A 48 14.12 2.54 -7.37
N MET A 49 13.77 3.46 -6.48
CA MET A 49 12.52 3.40 -5.71
C MET A 49 11.50 4.40 -6.23
N TYR A 50 10.26 3.94 -6.39
CA TYR A 50 9.12 4.71 -6.83
C TYR A 50 8.09 4.71 -5.72
N LEU A 51 7.98 5.86 -5.04
CA LEU A 51 7.06 6.06 -3.94
C LEU A 51 5.67 6.28 -4.50
N VAL A 52 4.90 5.20 -4.63
CA VAL A 52 3.55 5.22 -5.19
C VAL A 52 2.63 5.99 -4.25
N LEU A 53 2.12 7.10 -4.74
CA LEU A 53 1.30 8.02 -3.96
C LEU A 53 -0.16 7.58 -3.96
N ASP A 54 -0.68 7.30 -2.77
CA ASP A 54 -2.10 7.20 -2.53
C ASP A 54 -2.79 8.57 -2.65
N ASN A 55 -4.08 8.54 -3.00
CA ASN A 55 -4.96 9.70 -3.00
C ASN A 55 -5.00 10.39 -1.62
N SER A 56 -4.89 9.65 -0.51
CA SER A 56 -4.82 10.26 0.83
C SER A 56 -3.67 11.28 0.96
N ILE A 57 -2.52 11.02 0.32
CA ILE A 57 -1.38 11.94 0.29
C ILE A 57 -1.67 13.12 -0.65
N VAL A 58 -2.20 12.85 -1.84
CA VAL A 58 -2.58 13.89 -2.81
C VAL A 58 -3.54 14.90 -2.17
N GLN A 59 -4.60 14.41 -1.50
CA GLN A 59 -5.57 15.26 -0.80
C GLN A 59 -4.93 16.07 0.34
N SER A 60 -3.95 15.50 1.06
CA SER A 60 -3.21 16.21 2.10
C SER A 60 -2.45 17.40 1.55
N PHE A 61 -1.78 17.25 0.40
CA PHE A 61 -1.10 18.38 -0.24
C PHE A 61 -2.07 19.39 -0.86
N LYS A 62 -3.13 18.92 -1.52
CA LYS A 62 -4.17 19.77 -2.15
C LYS A 62 -4.89 20.67 -1.15
N HIS A 63 -5.21 20.15 0.03
CA HIS A 63 -6.04 20.83 1.02
C HIS A 63 -5.27 21.42 2.22
N ARG A 64 -3.93 21.30 2.27
CA ARG A 64 -3.10 21.74 3.39
C ARG A 64 -3.32 23.20 3.84
N VAL A 65 -3.64 24.10 2.91
CA VAL A 65 -3.81 25.53 3.26
C VAL A 65 -5.08 25.75 4.08
N LYS A 66 -6.11 24.92 3.90
CA LYS A 66 -7.44 25.09 4.49
C LYS A 66 -7.72 24.14 5.65
N ASP A 67 -6.95 23.06 5.77
CA ASP A 67 -7.15 22.02 6.78
C ASP A 67 -5.84 21.77 7.55
N SER A 68 -5.87 22.06 8.85
CA SER A 68 -4.72 21.95 9.75
C SER A 68 -4.16 20.52 9.86
N ASN A 69 -5.05 19.52 9.86
CA ASN A 69 -4.64 18.11 9.92
C ASN A 69 -4.02 17.65 8.59
N ARG A 70 -4.60 18.08 7.46
CA ARG A 70 -4.01 17.85 6.12
C ARG A 70 -2.65 18.54 5.97
N ASN A 71 -2.49 19.72 6.57
CA ASN A 71 -1.19 20.38 6.64
C ASN A 71 -0.17 19.58 7.43
N LEU A 72 -0.54 19.09 8.62
CA LEU A 72 0.33 18.26 9.44
C LEU A 72 0.77 16.98 8.69
N GLN A 73 -0.15 16.33 7.99
CA GLN A 73 0.12 15.17 7.13
C GLN A 73 1.12 15.54 6.01
N ALA A 74 0.88 16.62 5.27
CA ALA A 74 1.78 17.07 4.21
C ALA A 74 3.19 17.40 4.75
N LEU A 75 3.29 18.08 5.91
CA LEU A 75 4.57 18.36 6.58
C LEU A 75 5.30 17.08 7.00
N SER A 76 4.57 16.09 7.52
CA SER A 76 5.12 14.79 7.90
C SER A 76 5.71 14.07 6.68
N TYR A 77 4.99 14.09 5.55
CA TYR A 77 5.47 13.50 4.30
C TYR A 77 6.69 14.23 3.75
N VAL A 78 6.70 15.58 3.75
CA VAL A 78 7.88 16.37 3.36
C VAL A 78 9.08 16.03 4.24
N THR A 79 8.89 15.91 5.55
CA THR A 79 9.96 15.53 6.49
C THR A 79 10.50 14.14 6.18
N PHE A 80 9.63 13.17 5.90
CA PHE A 80 10.03 11.86 5.40
C PHE A 80 10.86 11.97 4.11
N THR A 81 10.48 12.81 3.15
CA THR A 81 11.27 12.94 1.91
C THR A 81 12.68 13.49 2.16
N ARG A 82 12.94 14.16 3.29
CA ARG A 82 14.31 14.54 3.71
C ARG A 82 15.16 13.33 4.08
N PHE A 83 14.57 12.29 4.68
CA PHE A 83 15.26 11.01 4.88
C PHE A 83 15.70 10.42 3.54
N VAL A 84 14.80 10.39 2.57
CA VAL A 84 15.07 9.90 1.22
C VAL A 84 16.21 10.69 0.56
N THR A 85 16.16 12.03 0.59
CA THR A 85 17.17 12.84 -0.10
C THR A 85 18.50 12.97 0.66
N GLY A 86 18.50 12.76 1.98
CA GLY A 86 19.64 13.07 2.85
C GLY A 86 20.36 11.85 3.44
N TRP A 87 19.67 10.73 3.62
CA TRP A 87 20.21 9.51 4.24
C TRP A 87 20.27 8.32 3.29
N SER A 88 19.38 8.28 2.28
CA SER A 88 19.36 7.21 1.28
C SER A 88 20.40 7.45 0.18
N ASP A 89 20.96 6.37 -0.38
CA ASP A 89 21.76 6.40 -1.60
C ASP A 89 20.97 5.94 -2.85
N ARG A 90 19.70 5.52 -2.67
CA ARG A 90 18.82 5.08 -3.74
C ARG A 90 18.29 6.27 -4.52
N GLU A 91 18.41 6.18 -5.83
CA GLU A 91 17.60 6.99 -6.74
C GLU A 91 16.11 6.76 -6.42
N THR A 92 15.40 7.84 -6.12
CA THR A 92 14.02 7.77 -5.65
C THR A 92 13.14 8.81 -6.33
N TYR A 93 11.95 8.38 -6.70
CA TYR A 93 10.92 9.15 -7.41
C TYR A 93 9.62 9.13 -6.63
N LEU A 94 8.82 10.19 -6.76
CA LEU A 94 7.40 10.12 -6.46
C LEU A 94 6.69 9.50 -7.66
N ALA A 95 5.84 8.52 -7.43
CA ALA A 95 5.12 7.83 -8.50
C ALA A 95 3.63 8.07 -8.39
N VAL A 96 3.01 8.45 -9.51
CA VAL A 96 1.55 8.56 -9.63
C VAL A 96 1.06 7.55 -10.66
N THR A 97 0.02 6.82 -10.29
CA THR A 97 -0.61 5.80 -11.14
C THR A 97 -1.84 6.35 -11.85
N PRO A 98 -2.30 5.70 -12.94
CA PRO A 98 -3.55 6.05 -13.58
C PRO A 98 -4.75 6.04 -12.63
N ALA A 99 -4.81 5.11 -11.66
CA ALA A 99 -5.91 5.04 -10.71
C ALA A 99 -5.90 6.22 -9.72
N ALA A 100 -4.73 6.57 -9.17
CA ALA A 100 -4.60 7.75 -8.30
C ALA A 100 -4.97 9.04 -9.05
N LEU A 101 -4.58 9.15 -10.32
CA LEU A 101 -4.95 10.28 -11.17
C LEU A 101 -6.46 10.32 -11.46
N TYR A 102 -7.06 9.18 -11.80
CA TYR A 102 -8.51 9.05 -12.01
C TYR A 102 -9.31 9.54 -10.80
N GLU A 103 -8.89 9.15 -9.59
CA GLU A 103 -9.53 9.61 -8.36
C GLU A 103 -9.34 11.11 -8.12
N HIS A 104 -8.12 11.64 -8.32
CA HIS A 104 -7.83 13.06 -8.20
C HIS A 104 -8.67 13.91 -9.17
N MET A 105 -8.90 13.40 -10.38
CA MET A 105 -9.71 14.04 -11.43
C MET A 105 -11.23 13.90 -11.19
N GLY A 106 -11.65 13.26 -10.09
CA GLY A 106 -13.04 13.21 -9.66
C GLY A 106 -13.85 12.04 -10.20
N ARG A 107 -13.19 10.97 -10.66
CA ARG A 107 -13.82 9.67 -11.00
C ARG A 107 -14.92 9.78 -12.07
N ARG A 108 -14.59 10.39 -13.21
CA ARG A 108 -15.51 10.56 -14.34
C ARG A 108 -14.93 9.99 -15.63
N GLY A 109 -15.82 9.58 -16.53
CA GLY A 109 -15.46 9.21 -17.89
C GLY A 109 -15.26 10.42 -18.81
N GLY A 110 -14.84 10.16 -20.05
CA GLY A 110 -14.71 11.18 -21.09
C GLY A 110 -13.58 12.19 -20.84
N ILE A 111 -12.54 11.79 -20.12
CA ILE A 111 -11.37 12.62 -19.83
C ILE A 111 -10.54 12.84 -21.10
N THR A 112 -10.20 14.10 -21.38
CA THR A 112 -9.39 14.50 -22.54
C THR A 112 -7.90 14.66 -22.21
N ASN A 113 -7.04 14.66 -23.23
CA ASN A 113 -5.59 14.89 -23.07
C ASN A 113 -5.26 16.20 -22.33
N GLU A 114 -6.00 17.28 -22.61
CA GLU A 114 -5.78 18.60 -21.99
C GLU A 114 -6.08 18.57 -20.49
N GLU A 115 -7.17 17.91 -20.10
CA GLU A 115 -7.54 17.75 -18.69
C GLU A 115 -6.53 16.91 -17.93
N VAL A 116 -6.00 15.85 -18.55
CA VAL A 116 -4.94 15.03 -17.98
C VAL A 116 -3.67 15.85 -17.78
N LEU A 117 -3.24 16.61 -18.79
CA LEU A 117 -2.05 17.45 -18.69
C LEU A 117 -2.17 18.46 -17.54
N GLY A 118 -3.32 19.13 -17.43
CA GLY A 118 -3.60 20.06 -16.34
C GLY A 118 -3.53 19.39 -14.96
N ALA A 119 -4.05 18.17 -14.83
CA ALA A 119 -3.97 17.40 -13.58
C ALA A 119 -2.52 16.99 -13.24
N LEU A 120 -1.72 16.58 -14.22
CA LEU A 120 -0.31 16.23 -13.99
C LEU A 120 0.51 17.45 -13.55
N GLU A 121 0.30 18.62 -14.17
CA GLU A 121 0.94 19.88 -13.77
C GLU A 121 0.52 20.34 -12.37
N GLU A 122 -0.75 20.13 -12.00
CA GLU A 122 -1.26 20.41 -10.66
C GLU A 122 -0.56 19.55 -9.61
N LEU A 123 -0.43 18.24 -9.86
CA LEU A 123 0.28 17.33 -8.96
C LEU A 123 1.76 17.72 -8.81
N GLN A 124 2.44 18.13 -9.89
CA GLN A 124 3.80 18.64 -9.81
C GLN A 124 3.93 19.86 -8.87
N LYS A 125 2.98 20.79 -8.94
CA LYS A 125 2.95 21.97 -8.05
C LYS A 125 2.74 21.58 -6.59
N TYR A 126 1.92 20.56 -6.32
CA TYR A 126 1.69 20.08 -4.96
C TYR A 126 2.97 19.55 -4.32
N PHE A 127 3.72 18.72 -5.03
CA PHE A 127 4.85 17.99 -4.46
C PHE A 127 6.21 18.68 -4.60
N VAL A 128 6.27 19.92 -5.12
CA VAL A 128 7.53 20.65 -5.32
C VAL A 128 8.43 20.70 -4.08
N ASN A 129 7.86 20.81 -2.88
CA ASN A 129 8.59 20.92 -1.61
C ASN A 129 9.21 19.60 -1.12
N THR A 130 8.88 18.47 -1.75
CA THR A 130 9.45 17.16 -1.39
C THR A 130 10.92 17.03 -1.82
N GLY A 131 11.35 17.79 -2.82
CA GLY A 131 12.69 17.65 -3.40
C GLY A 131 12.87 16.38 -4.23
N LEU A 132 11.79 15.63 -4.50
CA LEU A 132 11.80 14.44 -5.32
C LEU A 132 11.15 14.71 -6.68
N ARG A 133 11.67 14.07 -7.72
CA ARG A 133 11.09 14.14 -9.07
C ARG A 133 9.82 13.28 -9.11
N ILE A 134 8.78 13.78 -9.78
CA ILE A 134 7.61 12.97 -10.10
C ILE A 134 7.92 12.14 -11.34
N SER A 135 7.60 10.86 -11.27
CA SER A 135 7.59 9.91 -12.36
C SER A 135 6.21 9.29 -12.49
N TRP A 136 5.94 8.76 -13.68
CA TRP A 136 4.65 8.22 -14.04
C TRP A 136 4.80 6.71 -14.23
N VAL A 137 3.90 5.94 -13.61
CA VAL A 137 3.98 4.47 -13.63
C VAL A 137 2.73 3.92 -14.30
N GLY A 138 2.89 2.97 -15.22
CA GLY A 138 1.77 2.27 -15.88
C GLY A 138 1.31 2.85 -17.22
N PHE A 139 2.01 3.84 -17.77
CA PHE A 139 1.79 4.38 -19.11
C PHE A 139 3.04 5.04 -19.68
N ASN A 140 3.18 5.07 -21.00
CA ASN A 140 4.32 5.67 -21.72
C ASN A 140 3.94 6.88 -22.58
N SER A 141 2.65 7.20 -22.71
CA SER A 141 2.15 8.33 -23.48
C SER A 141 0.84 8.86 -22.91
N MET A 142 0.47 10.09 -23.29
CA MET A 142 -0.81 10.70 -22.91
C MET A 142 -2.00 9.91 -23.48
N GLU A 143 -1.87 9.40 -24.70
CA GLU A 143 -2.91 8.58 -25.34
C GLU A 143 -3.12 7.26 -24.57
N GLU A 144 -2.02 6.59 -24.18
CA GLU A 144 -2.11 5.41 -23.33
C GLU A 144 -2.78 5.74 -22.00
N LEU A 145 -2.39 6.85 -21.35
CA LEU A 145 -3.00 7.27 -20.10
C LEU A 145 -4.51 7.51 -20.22
N VAL A 146 -4.97 8.22 -21.24
CA VAL A 146 -6.42 8.41 -21.48
C VAL A 146 -7.11 7.06 -21.69
N GLY A 147 -6.50 6.13 -22.42
CA GLY A 147 -6.98 4.76 -22.56
C GLY A 147 -7.08 4.03 -21.22
N ARG A 148 -6.08 4.16 -20.34
CA ARG A 148 -6.10 3.59 -18.98
C ARG A 148 -7.19 4.20 -18.11
N LEU A 149 -7.38 5.52 -18.16
CA LEU A 149 -8.44 6.21 -17.41
C LEU A 149 -9.84 5.75 -17.84
N ALA A 150 -10.06 5.54 -19.14
CA ALA A 150 -11.30 4.97 -19.66
C ALA A 150 -11.52 3.52 -19.21
N ALA A 151 -10.46 2.71 -19.16
CA ALA A 151 -10.52 1.35 -18.64
C ALA A 151 -10.85 1.32 -17.14
N ILE A 152 -10.19 2.17 -16.33
CA ILE A 152 -10.48 2.33 -14.90
C ILE A 152 -11.93 2.76 -14.68
N HIS A 153 -12.43 3.72 -15.45
CA HIS A 153 -13.82 4.17 -15.32
C HIS A 153 -14.83 3.06 -15.61
N ALA A 154 -14.57 2.23 -16.63
CA ALA A 154 -15.41 1.07 -16.93
C ALA A 154 -15.40 0.06 -15.78
N ASP A 155 -14.23 -0.22 -15.21
CA ASP A 155 -14.09 -1.11 -14.05
C ASP A 155 -14.76 -0.52 -12.80
N ASP A 156 -14.64 0.79 -12.55
CA ASP A 156 -15.30 1.49 -11.44
C ASP A 156 -16.82 1.25 -11.46
N ILE A 157 -17.45 1.44 -12.63
CA ILE A 157 -18.89 1.19 -12.81
C ILE A 157 -19.23 -0.28 -12.55
N TYR A 158 -18.46 -1.21 -13.14
CA TYR A 158 -18.69 -2.64 -12.98
C TYR A 158 -18.54 -3.08 -11.51
N LEU A 159 -17.42 -2.74 -10.88
CA LEU A 159 -17.10 -3.08 -9.51
C LEU A 159 -18.08 -2.45 -8.53
N THR A 160 -18.50 -1.20 -8.74
CA THR A 160 -19.53 -0.55 -7.92
C THR A 160 -20.82 -1.36 -7.91
N ASN A 161 -21.28 -1.85 -9.07
CA ASN A 161 -22.48 -2.68 -9.14
C ASN A 161 -22.25 -4.07 -8.52
N TYR A 162 -21.12 -4.70 -8.83
CA TYR A 162 -20.80 -6.03 -8.34
C TYR A 162 -20.65 -6.09 -6.82
N PHE A 163 -20.00 -5.09 -6.21
CA PHE A 163 -19.91 -4.97 -4.76
C PHE A 163 -21.29 -4.79 -4.11
N ARG A 164 -22.22 -4.04 -4.74
CA ARG A 164 -23.60 -3.90 -4.22
C ARG A 164 -24.35 -5.22 -4.27
N GLU A 165 -24.20 -5.99 -5.35
CA GLU A 165 -24.80 -7.32 -5.47
C GLU A 165 -24.28 -8.25 -4.36
N ILE A 166 -22.98 -8.21 -4.08
CA ILE A 166 -22.36 -8.96 -2.98
C ILE A 166 -22.89 -8.52 -1.61
N GLU A 167 -23.03 -7.22 -1.35
CA GLU A 167 -23.56 -6.71 -0.07
C GLU A 167 -25.05 -7.01 0.14
N ALA A 168 -25.83 -7.08 -0.93
CA ALA A 168 -27.26 -7.37 -0.86
C ALA A 168 -27.58 -8.86 -0.64
N ARG A 169 -26.59 -9.75 -0.81
CA ARG A 169 -26.76 -11.20 -0.69
C ARG A 169 -26.77 -11.63 0.78
N ASP A 170 -27.63 -12.60 1.12
CA ASP A 170 -27.57 -13.31 2.40
C ASP A 170 -26.40 -14.31 2.37
N TRP A 171 -25.43 -14.12 3.27
CA TRP A 171 -24.23 -14.94 3.36
C TRP A 171 -24.32 -16.04 4.41
N ARG A 172 -25.46 -16.19 5.09
CA ARG A 172 -25.68 -17.26 6.06
C ARG A 172 -25.45 -18.62 5.41
N THR A 173 -24.49 -19.36 5.93
CA THR A 173 -24.06 -20.65 5.37
C THR A 173 -23.82 -21.65 6.50
N ASP A 174 -24.22 -22.91 6.30
CA ASP A 174 -23.87 -24.00 7.21
C ASP A 174 -22.35 -24.30 7.12
N LEU A 175 -21.63 -23.98 8.20
CA LEU A 175 -20.19 -24.16 8.32
C LEU A 175 -19.79 -25.55 8.84
N LYS A 176 -20.74 -26.44 9.13
CA LYS A 176 -20.44 -27.79 9.60
C LYS A 176 -19.80 -28.64 8.49
N ALA A 177 -18.74 -29.37 8.84
CA ALA A 177 -18.10 -30.35 7.96
C ALA A 177 -17.94 -31.71 8.70
N PRO A 178 -17.81 -32.84 7.97
CA PRO A 178 -17.58 -34.16 8.59
C PRO A 178 -16.35 -34.20 9.52
N PHE A 179 -15.32 -33.42 9.19
CA PHE A 179 -14.14 -33.21 10.01
C PHE A 179 -13.87 -31.70 10.14
N GLY A 180 -14.20 -31.12 11.30
CA GLY A 180 -13.98 -29.70 11.59
C GLY A 180 -15.05 -28.77 11.02
N VAL A 181 -14.65 -27.55 10.66
CA VAL A 181 -15.51 -26.48 10.13
C VAL A 181 -15.07 -26.11 8.71
N LYS A 182 -16.04 -25.79 7.84
CA LYS A 182 -15.74 -25.22 6.52
C LYS A 182 -15.08 -23.85 6.71
N ILE A 183 -14.02 -23.60 5.97
CA ILE A 183 -13.29 -22.32 6.02
C ILE A 183 -14.09 -21.25 5.26
N PRO A 184 -14.55 -20.17 5.93
CA PRO A 184 -15.35 -19.12 5.31
C PRO A 184 -14.68 -18.49 4.08
N LEU A 185 -13.37 -18.18 4.14
CA LEU A 185 -12.63 -17.65 2.99
C LEU A 185 -12.67 -18.59 1.77
N GLY A 186 -12.58 -19.91 1.99
CA GLY A 186 -12.67 -20.89 0.90
C GLY A 186 -14.06 -20.97 0.28
N ILE A 187 -15.12 -20.69 1.05
CA ILE A 187 -16.48 -20.52 0.51
C ILE A 187 -16.55 -19.23 -0.30
N ALA A 188 -16.16 -18.10 0.30
CA ALA A 188 -16.14 -16.79 -0.33
C ALA A 188 -15.39 -16.78 -1.68
N TYR A 189 -14.21 -17.38 -1.72
CA TYR A 189 -13.38 -17.45 -2.92
C TYR A 189 -14.04 -18.25 -4.06
N ARG A 190 -14.86 -19.25 -3.76
CA ARG A 190 -15.58 -20.03 -4.79
C ARG A 190 -16.79 -19.31 -5.36
N GLU A 191 -17.37 -18.39 -4.60
CA GLU A 191 -18.56 -17.62 -5.01
C GLU A 191 -18.23 -16.50 -6.00
N ILE A 192 -16.96 -16.09 -6.08
CA ILE A 192 -16.51 -15.05 -7.01
C ILE A 192 -15.93 -15.72 -8.27
N PRO A 193 -16.37 -15.36 -9.48
CA PRO A 193 -15.80 -15.86 -10.73
C PRO A 193 -14.30 -15.55 -10.84
N ASP A 194 -13.53 -16.48 -11.41
CA ASP A 194 -12.09 -16.25 -11.68
C ASP A 194 -11.85 -15.22 -12.80
N ASN A 195 -12.80 -15.10 -13.72
CA ASN A 195 -12.70 -14.29 -14.93
C ASN A 195 -13.61 -13.04 -14.89
N LEU A 196 -13.42 -12.19 -13.87
CA LEU A 196 -14.10 -10.90 -13.83
C LEU A 196 -13.76 -10.08 -15.10
N PRO A 197 -14.75 -9.46 -15.78
CA PRO A 197 -14.58 -8.75 -17.04
C PRO A 197 -13.95 -7.35 -16.84
N LEU A 198 -12.81 -7.30 -16.16
CA LEU A 198 -12.07 -6.08 -15.83
C LEU A 198 -11.10 -5.73 -16.95
N LYS A 199 -10.91 -4.42 -17.17
CA LYS A 199 -10.06 -3.85 -18.23
C LYS A 199 -8.74 -3.30 -17.72
N TYR A 200 -8.70 -2.84 -16.48
CA TYR A 200 -7.52 -2.26 -15.85
C TYR A 200 -7.10 -3.07 -14.63
N PHE A 201 -8.02 -3.35 -13.72
CA PHE A 201 -7.69 -4.05 -12.47
C PHE A 201 -7.49 -5.53 -12.72
N SER A 202 -6.51 -6.11 -12.04
CA SER A 202 -6.31 -7.56 -12.05
C SER A 202 -7.47 -8.29 -11.35
N PRO A 203 -8.17 -9.23 -12.04
CA PRO A 203 -9.23 -10.03 -11.44
C PRO A 203 -8.80 -10.77 -10.17
N TRP A 204 -7.54 -11.19 -10.09
CA TRP A 204 -7.01 -11.91 -8.94
C TRP A 204 -6.99 -11.04 -7.66
N TYR A 205 -6.50 -9.80 -7.76
CA TYR A 205 -6.47 -8.89 -6.60
C TYR A 205 -7.87 -8.43 -6.20
N VAL A 206 -8.74 -8.14 -7.17
CA VAL A 206 -10.15 -7.80 -6.89
C VAL A 206 -10.88 -8.96 -6.20
N LYS A 207 -10.71 -10.18 -6.72
CA LYS A 207 -11.30 -11.38 -6.13
C LYS A 207 -10.81 -11.61 -4.71
N PHE A 208 -9.54 -11.33 -4.43
CA PHE A 208 -8.97 -11.48 -3.09
C PHE A 208 -9.62 -10.52 -2.08
N VAL A 209 -9.75 -9.24 -2.45
CA VAL A 209 -10.44 -8.23 -1.61
C VAL A 209 -11.91 -8.59 -1.39
N LEU A 210 -12.62 -8.97 -2.45
CA LEU A 210 -14.01 -9.39 -2.36
C LEU A 210 -14.19 -10.64 -1.48
N ALA A 211 -13.30 -11.62 -1.59
CA ALA A 211 -13.38 -12.86 -0.82
C ALA A 211 -13.25 -12.56 0.69
N SER A 212 -12.34 -11.67 1.07
CA SER A 212 -12.19 -11.19 2.45
C SER A 212 -13.46 -10.50 2.96
N ARG A 213 -14.10 -9.65 2.14
CA ARG A 213 -15.36 -9.00 2.49
C ARG A 213 -16.50 -10.00 2.70
N ILE A 214 -16.61 -10.98 1.81
CA ILE A 214 -17.62 -12.05 1.90
C ILE A 214 -17.35 -12.94 3.12
N GLU A 215 -16.09 -13.30 3.39
CA GLU A 215 -15.71 -14.04 4.59
C GLU A 215 -16.23 -13.35 5.86
N ARG A 216 -16.01 -12.03 5.98
CA ARG A 216 -16.51 -11.26 7.12
C ARG A 216 -18.04 -11.32 7.23
N SER A 217 -18.77 -11.23 6.12
CA SER A 217 -20.24 -11.38 6.11
C SER A 217 -20.67 -12.78 6.53
N ILE A 218 -20.03 -13.84 6.01
CA ILE A 218 -20.31 -15.23 6.40
C ILE A 218 -20.10 -15.41 7.91
N ILE A 219 -18.99 -14.91 8.45
CA ILE A 219 -18.68 -15.00 9.88
C ILE A 219 -19.75 -14.29 10.69
N ARG A 220 -20.05 -13.02 10.37
CA ARG A 220 -21.06 -12.22 11.06
C ARG A 220 -22.45 -12.88 11.02
N ASP A 221 -22.90 -13.31 9.85
CA ASP A 221 -24.26 -13.80 9.64
C ASP A 221 -24.47 -15.23 10.19
N SER A 222 -23.37 -15.96 10.44
CA SER A 222 -23.35 -17.31 11.01
C SER A 222 -23.03 -17.37 12.51
N GLN A 223 -22.77 -16.23 13.16
CA GLN A 223 -22.46 -16.16 14.61
C GLN A 223 -23.60 -16.65 15.52
N HIS A 224 -24.84 -16.69 15.01
CA HIS A 224 -26.00 -17.15 15.76
C HIS A 224 -26.11 -18.67 15.88
N ASP A 225 -25.26 -19.43 15.20
CA ASP A 225 -25.19 -20.89 15.30
C ASP A 225 -24.05 -21.30 16.27
N PRO A 226 -24.38 -21.81 17.47
CA PRO A 226 -23.38 -22.22 18.47
C PRO A 226 -22.42 -23.32 17.98
N ASP A 227 -22.86 -24.12 17.01
CA ASP A 227 -22.10 -25.25 16.47
C ASP A 227 -21.16 -24.83 15.33
N ALA A 228 -21.39 -23.67 14.71
CA ALA A 228 -20.64 -23.23 13.52
C ALA A 228 -19.22 -22.72 13.84
N ARG A 229 -19.00 -22.14 15.04
CA ARG A 229 -17.73 -21.53 15.52
C ARG A 229 -16.81 -21.06 14.39
N PRO A 230 -17.22 -20.05 13.60
CA PRO A 230 -16.47 -19.62 12.43
C PRO A 230 -15.05 -19.20 12.79
N ILE A 231 -14.07 -19.69 12.02
CA ILE A 231 -12.66 -19.30 12.13
C ILE A 231 -12.35 -18.41 10.93
N GLY A 232 -12.09 -17.13 11.18
CA GLY A 232 -11.65 -16.20 10.15
C GLY A 232 -10.19 -16.39 9.79
N SER A 233 -9.82 -15.90 8.61
CA SER A 233 -8.45 -15.99 8.08
C SER A 233 -7.44 -15.03 8.73
N GLY A 234 -7.89 -14.21 9.69
CA GLY A 234 -7.05 -13.34 10.52
C GLY A 234 -6.95 -11.90 10.02
N GLU A 235 -6.03 -11.14 10.64
CA GLU A 235 -5.92 -9.68 10.52
C GLU A 235 -5.78 -9.16 9.09
N LEU A 236 -5.04 -9.87 8.21
CA LEU A 236 -4.92 -9.48 6.81
C LEU A 236 -6.28 -9.51 6.09
N SER A 237 -7.09 -10.54 6.34
CA SER A 237 -8.40 -10.64 5.72
C SER A 237 -9.34 -9.54 6.21
N ASP A 238 -9.25 -9.19 7.50
CA ASP A 238 -9.98 -8.05 8.03
C ASP A 238 -9.54 -6.73 7.38
N ALA A 239 -8.24 -6.44 7.34
CA ALA A 239 -7.75 -5.22 6.70
C ALA A 239 -8.11 -5.15 5.20
N LEU A 240 -8.11 -6.27 4.48
CA LEU A 240 -8.56 -6.35 3.08
C LEU A 240 -10.05 -6.05 2.93
N ALA A 241 -10.89 -6.54 3.85
CA ALA A 241 -12.32 -6.30 3.81
C ALA A 241 -12.69 -4.82 4.05
N ASP A 242 -11.83 -4.07 4.74
CA ASP A 242 -11.96 -2.63 5.03
C ASP A 242 -11.42 -1.71 3.92
N LEU A 243 -10.66 -2.22 2.94
CA LEU A 243 -10.08 -1.39 1.86
C LEU A 243 -11.11 -0.66 0.99
N ASN A 244 -12.34 -1.17 0.91
CA ASN A 244 -13.36 -0.60 0.05
C ASN A 244 -14.66 -0.38 0.82
N GLU A 245 -15.27 0.77 0.62
CA GLU A 245 -16.55 1.12 1.25
C GLU A 245 -17.44 1.85 0.26
N PHE A 246 -18.75 1.83 0.51
CA PHE A 246 -19.66 2.72 -0.20
C PHE A 246 -19.70 4.07 0.51
N ASN A 247 -19.38 5.13 -0.23
CA ASN A 247 -19.57 6.48 0.29
C ASN A 247 -21.07 6.81 0.40
N ARG A 248 -21.40 7.95 1.04
CA ARG A 248 -22.80 8.42 1.21
C ARG A 248 -23.58 8.61 -0.11
N LYS A 249 -22.89 8.72 -1.25
CA LYS A 249 -23.49 8.84 -2.59
C LYS A 249 -23.65 7.47 -3.28
N GLY A 250 -23.34 6.39 -2.57
CA GLY A 250 -23.41 5.02 -3.06
C GLY A 250 -22.28 4.62 -4.00
N ALA A 251 -21.23 5.42 -4.18
CA ALA A 251 -20.08 5.04 -5.02
C ALA A 251 -19.01 4.30 -4.19
N LEU A 252 -18.37 3.30 -4.78
CA LEU A 252 -17.35 2.47 -4.13
C LEU A 252 -16.03 3.26 -3.98
N SER A 253 -15.63 3.65 -2.77
CA SER A 253 -14.30 4.21 -2.50
C SER A 253 -13.21 3.13 -2.39
N GLY A 254 -11.95 3.53 -2.57
CA GLY A 254 -10.78 2.66 -2.40
C GLY A 254 -10.32 1.94 -3.68
N LEU A 255 -10.66 2.44 -4.88
CA LEU A 255 -10.13 1.84 -6.12
C LEU A 255 -8.62 2.08 -6.24
N GLY A 256 -8.12 3.22 -5.77
CA GLY A 256 -6.69 3.48 -5.60
C GLY A 256 -6.01 2.46 -4.68
N ASP A 257 -6.71 1.95 -3.68
CA ASP A 257 -6.19 1.00 -2.70
C ASP A 257 -5.95 -0.37 -3.34
N ILE A 258 -6.90 -0.82 -4.16
CA ILE A 258 -6.74 -2.03 -5.00
C ILE A 258 -5.60 -1.84 -6.01
N ASP A 259 -5.48 -0.65 -6.62
CA ASP A 259 -4.38 -0.35 -7.55
C ASP A 259 -3.01 -0.44 -6.86
N MET A 260 -2.89 0.15 -5.66
CA MET A 260 -1.66 0.05 -4.90
C MET A 260 -1.35 -1.38 -4.47
N LEU A 261 -2.36 -2.14 -4.04
CA LEU A 261 -2.20 -3.55 -3.70
C LEU A 261 -1.65 -4.36 -4.89
N GLN A 262 -2.17 -4.15 -6.10
CA GLN A 262 -1.75 -4.93 -7.28
C GLN A 262 -0.34 -4.60 -7.79
N ILE A 263 0.12 -3.36 -7.62
CA ILE A 263 1.42 -2.92 -8.14
C ILE A 263 2.52 -2.92 -7.08
N CYS A 264 2.19 -2.71 -5.80
CA CYS A 264 3.16 -2.64 -4.71
C CYS A 264 3.37 -3.97 -3.99
N ASP A 265 2.77 -5.07 -4.47
CA ASP A 265 2.94 -6.41 -3.90
C ASP A 265 4.41 -6.87 -3.93
N GLY A 266 5.06 -6.93 -2.77
CA GLY A 266 6.48 -7.28 -2.62
C GLY A 266 6.81 -8.67 -3.15
N SER A 267 5.91 -9.65 -2.95
CA SER A 267 6.07 -11.01 -3.47
C SER A 267 6.04 -11.06 -5.00
N ARG A 268 5.30 -10.15 -5.65
CA ARG A 268 5.33 -10.01 -7.11
C ARG A 268 6.61 -9.33 -7.57
N GLN A 269 6.97 -8.22 -6.94
CA GLN A 269 8.17 -7.45 -7.29
C GLN A 269 9.46 -8.28 -7.15
N TYR A 270 9.54 -9.14 -6.14
CA TYR A 270 10.65 -10.07 -5.97
C TYR A 270 10.78 -11.05 -7.16
N ARG A 271 9.65 -11.59 -7.64
CA ARG A 271 9.62 -12.58 -8.73
C ARG A 271 9.88 -11.94 -10.09
N ASP A 272 9.23 -10.82 -10.38
CA ASP A 272 9.28 -10.17 -11.69
C ASP A 272 10.63 -9.47 -11.94
N ARG A 273 11.31 -9.00 -10.89
CA ARG A 273 12.60 -8.29 -10.95
C ARG A 273 12.64 -7.20 -12.02
N ALA A 274 11.64 -6.30 -12.00
CA ALA A 274 11.46 -5.26 -13.01
C ALA A 274 12.59 -4.21 -13.09
N GLY A 275 13.62 -4.31 -12.24
CA GLY A 275 14.74 -3.36 -12.16
C GLY A 275 14.44 -2.11 -11.35
N PHE A 276 13.26 -2.02 -10.74
CA PHE A 276 12.84 -0.95 -9.84
C PHE A 276 11.88 -1.49 -8.78
N VAL A 277 11.65 -0.70 -7.72
CA VAL A 277 10.77 -1.04 -6.60
C VAL A 277 9.65 -0.01 -6.50
N LEU A 278 8.41 -0.48 -6.52
CA LEU A 278 7.20 0.30 -6.23
C LEU A 278 6.87 0.17 -4.73
N VAL A 279 6.83 1.31 -4.04
CA VAL A 279 6.59 1.36 -2.59
C VAL A 279 5.35 2.21 -2.31
N GLY A 280 4.24 1.56 -1.98
CA GLY A 280 2.97 2.24 -1.66
C GLY A 280 3.08 3.13 -0.42
N GLN A 281 2.72 4.40 -0.55
CA GLN A 281 2.71 5.39 0.53
C GLN A 281 1.27 5.82 0.78
N THR A 282 0.79 5.72 2.03
CA THR A 282 -0.57 6.11 2.39
C THR A 282 -0.65 6.63 3.83
N PHE A 283 -1.65 7.47 4.12
CA PHE A 283 -2.08 7.82 5.48
C PHE A 283 -3.22 6.92 5.98
N ASP A 284 -3.79 6.07 5.12
CA ASP A 284 -4.79 5.09 5.47
C ASP A 284 -4.14 3.92 6.23
N ARG A 285 -4.69 3.60 7.40
CA ARG A 285 -4.11 2.60 8.29
C ARG A 285 -4.29 1.19 7.76
N ASP A 286 -5.46 0.90 7.21
CA ASP A 286 -5.84 -0.45 6.80
C ASP A 286 -5.11 -0.81 5.51
N LEU A 287 -4.96 0.15 4.60
CA LEU A 287 -4.10 -0.01 3.43
C LEU A 287 -2.61 -0.11 3.77
N ASP A 288 -2.11 0.66 4.74
CA ASP A 288 -0.72 0.51 5.19
C ASP A 288 -0.48 -0.89 5.76
N GLU A 289 -1.43 -1.41 6.53
CA GLU A 289 -1.39 -2.75 7.09
C GLU A 289 -1.41 -3.84 6.00
N VAL A 290 -2.33 -3.76 5.04
CA VAL A 290 -2.37 -4.69 3.90
C VAL A 290 -1.04 -4.67 3.14
N LEU A 291 -0.52 -3.48 2.81
CA LEU A 291 0.75 -3.35 2.08
C LEU A 291 1.92 -3.93 2.89
N ARG A 292 1.93 -3.75 4.22
CA ARG A 292 2.94 -4.34 5.10
C ARG A 292 2.90 -5.87 5.06
N TYR A 293 1.72 -6.48 5.12
CA TYR A 293 1.56 -7.93 4.99
C TYR A 293 2.03 -8.44 3.62
N ARG A 294 1.78 -7.67 2.55
CA ARG A 294 2.17 -8.00 1.17
C ARG A 294 3.61 -7.63 0.82
N HIS A 295 4.34 -6.98 1.73
CA HIS A 295 5.77 -6.71 1.59
C HIS A 295 6.63 -7.95 1.92
N SER A 296 6.03 -9.02 2.45
CA SER A 296 6.74 -10.26 2.78
C SER A 296 6.87 -11.18 1.56
N TYR A 297 8.02 -11.84 1.44
CA TYR A 297 8.25 -12.92 0.49
C TYR A 297 8.88 -14.11 1.23
N VAL A 298 8.38 -15.32 0.92
CA VAL A 298 8.79 -16.56 1.56
C VAL A 298 9.25 -17.53 0.49
N GLU A 299 10.49 -18.01 0.62
CA GLU A 299 10.97 -19.15 -0.16
C GLU A 299 10.84 -20.44 0.65
N SER A 300 10.29 -21.47 0.03
CA SER A 300 10.17 -22.79 0.63
C SER A 300 10.54 -23.89 -0.36
N LYS A 301 11.07 -24.98 0.17
CA LYS A 301 11.33 -26.23 -0.55
C LYS A 301 10.57 -27.34 0.19
N GLY A 302 9.76 -28.09 -0.56
CA GLY A 302 9.00 -29.23 -0.04
C GLY A 302 9.54 -30.57 -0.54
N VAL A 303 9.19 -31.64 0.15
CA VAL A 303 9.50 -33.02 -0.22
C VAL A 303 8.19 -33.76 -0.48
N GLU A 304 8.09 -34.42 -1.62
CA GLU A 304 6.98 -35.32 -1.95
C GLU A 304 7.42 -36.77 -1.72
N PHE A 305 6.99 -37.33 -0.60
CA PHE A 305 7.32 -38.70 -0.21
C PHE A 305 6.65 -39.74 -1.13
N GLY A 306 7.32 -40.87 -1.34
CA GLY A 306 6.82 -41.95 -2.21
C GLY A 306 7.16 -41.77 -3.69
N THR A 307 7.88 -40.71 -4.06
CA THR A 307 8.38 -40.50 -5.42
C THR A 307 9.84 -40.97 -5.57
N PRO A 308 10.29 -41.39 -6.77
CA PRO A 308 11.70 -41.72 -7.04
C PRO A 308 12.68 -40.56 -6.78
N HIS A 309 12.17 -39.33 -6.64
CA HIS A 309 12.95 -38.12 -6.44
C HIS A 309 13.05 -37.69 -4.98
N ALA A 310 12.40 -38.41 -4.05
CA ALA A 310 12.33 -38.01 -2.64
C ALA A 310 13.71 -37.79 -2.00
N GLU A 311 14.68 -38.67 -2.24
CA GLU A 311 16.05 -38.47 -1.70
C GLU A 311 16.72 -37.20 -2.22
N GLN A 312 16.52 -36.87 -3.50
CA GLN A 312 17.08 -35.65 -4.08
C GLN A 312 16.36 -34.41 -3.53
N GLN A 313 15.04 -34.46 -3.39
CA GLN A 313 14.26 -33.38 -2.78
C GLN A 313 14.66 -33.13 -1.31
N VAL A 314 14.96 -34.19 -0.55
CA VAL A 314 15.51 -34.07 0.81
C VAL A 314 16.86 -33.36 0.79
N LYS A 315 17.78 -33.76 -0.10
CA LYS A 315 19.08 -33.09 -0.25
C LYS A 315 18.92 -31.61 -0.61
N ASP A 316 18.03 -31.29 -1.55
CA ASP A 316 17.76 -29.92 -1.98
C ASP A 316 17.15 -29.08 -0.85
N MET A 317 16.24 -29.65 -0.06
CA MET A 317 15.66 -29.00 1.12
C MET A 317 16.74 -28.73 2.17
N VAL A 318 17.60 -29.69 2.47
CA VAL A 318 18.72 -29.53 3.41
C VAL A 318 19.69 -28.45 2.92
N ASN A 319 20.09 -28.50 1.65
CA ASN A 319 20.95 -27.47 1.04
C ASN A 319 20.29 -26.09 1.11
N PHE A 320 18.98 -26.01 0.88
CA PHE A 320 18.24 -24.76 0.98
C PHE A 320 18.20 -24.21 2.41
N MET A 321 18.01 -25.07 3.42
CA MET A 321 18.04 -24.66 4.84
C MET A 321 19.37 -24.03 5.27
N PHE A 322 20.48 -24.48 4.67
CA PHE A 322 21.81 -23.92 4.91
C PHE A 322 22.21 -22.85 3.90
N SER A 323 21.44 -22.68 2.82
CA SER A 323 21.59 -21.55 1.91
C SER A 323 21.09 -20.28 2.60
N ARG A 324 21.71 -19.14 2.33
CA ARG A 324 21.24 -17.83 2.81
C ARG A 324 20.55 -17.13 1.62
N PRO A 325 19.34 -17.55 1.20
CA PRO A 325 18.70 -17.08 -0.04
C PRO A 325 18.46 -15.56 -0.05
N PHE A 326 18.41 -14.95 1.13
CA PHE A 326 18.17 -13.52 1.32
C PHE A 326 19.43 -12.72 1.71
N ALA A 327 20.65 -13.26 1.60
CA ALA A 327 21.86 -12.59 2.08
C ALA A 327 22.05 -11.16 1.52
N GLU A 328 21.80 -10.95 0.22
CA GLU A 328 21.88 -9.60 -0.37
C GLU A 328 20.74 -8.68 0.09
N HIS A 329 19.56 -9.22 0.41
CA HIS A 329 18.44 -8.45 0.96
C HIS A 329 18.77 -7.99 2.38
N GLU A 330 19.27 -8.90 3.22
CA GLU A 330 19.74 -8.62 4.58
C GLU A 330 20.83 -7.55 4.59
N LYS A 331 21.82 -7.67 3.70
CA LYS A 331 22.91 -6.69 3.57
C LYS A 331 22.41 -5.29 3.22
N ARG A 332 21.41 -5.19 2.34
CA ARG A 332 20.77 -3.89 2.01
C ARG A 332 19.98 -3.34 3.19
N ALA A 333 19.26 -4.18 3.92
CA ALA A 333 18.55 -3.78 5.15
C ALA A 333 19.53 -3.31 6.25
N ASP A 334 20.67 -3.98 6.41
CA ASP A 334 21.72 -3.62 7.38
C ASP A 334 22.34 -2.26 7.07
N TRP A 335 22.44 -1.89 5.79
CA TRP A 335 22.97 -0.60 5.39
C TRP A 335 22.04 0.57 5.78
N ILE A 336 20.73 0.42 5.58
CA ILE A 336 19.76 1.50 5.81
C ILE A 336 19.31 1.61 7.27
N ARG A 337 19.28 0.51 8.03
CA ARG A 337 18.84 0.49 9.44
C ARG A 337 19.51 1.54 10.35
N PRO A 338 20.84 1.69 10.40
CA PRO A 338 21.46 2.71 11.24
C PRO A 338 21.13 4.14 10.79
N ARG A 339 20.92 4.36 9.49
CA ARG A 339 20.53 5.65 8.92
C ARG A 339 19.09 6.02 9.27
N LEU A 340 18.19 5.05 9.20
CA LEU A 340 16.81 5.21 9.67
C LEU A 340 16.79 5.61 11.14
N LYS A 341 17.56 4.92 11.99
CA LYS A 341 17.66 5.25 13.42
C LYS A 341 18.13 6.69 13.62
N ASP A 342 19.21 7.06 12.96
CA ASP A 342 19.78 8.40 13.03
C ASP A 342 18.79 9.49 12.59
N PHE A 343 18.06 9.29 11.50
CA PHE A 343 16.99 10.20 11.07
C PHE A 343 15.86 10.29 12.10
N VAL A 344 15.41 9.15 12.64
CA VAL A 344 14.35 9.10 13.66
C VAL A 344 14.77 9.85 14.93
N ASP A 345 16.03 9.75 15.33
CA ASP A 345 16.58 10.49 16.47
C ASP A 345 16.55 12.01 16.21
N VAL A 346 16.95 12.45 15.00
CA VAL A 346 16.90 13.88 14.61
C VAL A 346 15.48 14.45 14.64
N ILE A 347 14.50 13.75 14.08
CA ILE A 347 13.11 14.23 14.11
C ILE A 347 12.54 14.20 15.54
N ALA A 348 12.92 13.21 16.36
CA ALA A 348 12.50 13.13 17.75
C ALA A 348 13.05 14.31 18.56
N ASP A 349 14.30 14.70 18.34
CA ASP A 349 14.91 15.88 18.96
C ASP A 349 14.19 17.16 18.58
N GLY A 350 13.88 17.34 17.29
CA GLY A 350 13.10 18.47 16.81
C GLY A 350 11.71 18.54 17.46
N CYS A 351 11.01 17.40 17.53
CA CYS A 351 9.71 17.30 18.19
C CYS A 351 9.80 17.65 19.69
N ARG A 352 10.80 17.11 20.40
CA ARG A 352 11.02 17.42 21.84
C ARG A 352 11.29 18.88 22.09
N TYR A 353 12.01 19.54 21.18
CA TYR A 353 12.28 20.97 21.30
C TYR A 353 11.03 21.81 21.03
N ALA A 354 10.20 21.42 20.06
CA ALA A 354 8.94 22.09 19.76
C ALA A 354 7.93 22.03 20.92
N VAL A 355 7.88 20.93 21.69
CA VAL A 355 7.02 20.80 22.89
C VAL A 355 7.47 21.70 24.05
N ARG A 356 8.77 22.00 24.15
CA ARG A 356 9.35 22.75 25.28
C ARG A 356 9.21 24.28 25.14
N LYS A 357 8.75 24.77 23.99
CA LYS A 357 8.59 26.19 23.68
C LYS A 357 7.13 26.47 23.40
#